data_AF-A0A8H4Y790-F1
#
_entry.id   AF-A0A8H4Y790-F1
#
_cell.length_a   1.000
_cell.length_b   1.000
_cell.length_c   1.000
_cell.angle_alpha   90.00
_cell.angle_beta   90.00
_cell.angle_gamma   90.00
#
_symmetry.space_group_name_H-M   'P 1'
#
loop_
_entity.id
_entity.type
_entity.pdbx_description
1 polymer ?
#
loop_
_entity_poly.entity_id
_entity_poly.type
_entity_poly.pdbx_seq_one_letter_code
_entity_poly.pdbx_strand_id
1 'polypeptide(L)'
;MRRYREDASDESHGEEDVPLHYKRAFGAGLKRTRVEFVPAQDPDAGTTTTITPAKSTDTSIGDLYASIVLQPAPKEKGGESTTAEPAGEAVQICPVCELPNASTSQPHEASFAHQVSLDHSHPPSALDRSRMGLRALKSQGWDPDARQGLGREGEGMRYPIKVVAKEDTLGVGAAIPKEIQEKKKEEKPKQLSRRETKQLAAKERQRHERLQGEIYGRVDVESYLKGNGNDG
;
A
#
# COMPACT_ATOMS: atom_id res chain seq x y z
N MET A 1 -12.12 -31.41 78.28
CA MET A 1 -11.36 -30.41 77.49
C MET A 1 -11.50 -30.73 76.01
N ARG A 2 -12.07 -29.81 75.22
CA ARG A 2 -12.15 -29.89 73.75
C ARG A 2 -10.77 -29.58 73.16
N ARG A 3 -10.27 -30.42 72.23
CA ARG A 3 -9.11 -30.09 71.39
C ARG A 3 -9.64 -29.45 70.11
N TYR A 4 -9.28 -28.19 69.87
CA TYR A 4 -9.55 -27.51 68.60
C TYR A 4 -8.63 -28.07 67.52
N ARG A 5 -9.21 -28.36 66.37
CA ARG A 5 -8.55 -28.66 65.10
C ARG A 5 -8.38 -27.32 64.41
N GLU A 6 -7.15 -26.85 64.24
CA GLU A 6 -6.89 -25.63 63.47
C GLU A 6 -6.95 -25.96 61.98
N ASP A 7 -7.77 -25.19 61.29
CA ASP A 7 -8.15 -25.31 59.89
C ASP A 7 -6.99 -24.94 58.96
N ALA A 8 -6.86 -25.73 57.91
CA ALA A 8 -6.01 -25.48 56.77
C ALA A 8 -6.87 -24.87 55.66
N SER A 9 -6.90 -23.54 55.56
CA SER A 9 -7.35 -22.80 54.37
C SER A 9 -7.36 -21.31 54.70
N ASP A 10 -6.52 -20.50 54.03
CA ASP A 10 -6.90 -19.20 53.42
C ASP A 10 -5.65 -18.35 53.05
N GLU A 11 -4.86 -18.77 52.07
CA GLU A 11 -3.80 -17.93 51.46
C GLU A 11 -3.86 -17.94 49.92
N SER A 12 -5.06 -17.93 49.32
CA SER A 12 -5.21 -17.96 47.84
C SER A 12 -6.02 -16.79 47.25
N HIS A 13 -6.35 -15.76 48.03
CA HIS A 13 -7.22 -14.66 47.59
C HIS A 13 -6.50 -13.33 47.28
N GLY A 14 -5.17 -13.29 47.27
CA GLY A 14 -4.39 -12.05 47.05
C GLY A 14 -3.95 -11.76 45.61
N GLU A 15 -4.07 -12.72 44.67
CA GLU A 15 -3.43 -12.61 43.34
C GLU A 15 -4.38 -12.12 42.23
N GLU A 16 -5.68 -12.11 42.48
CA GLU A 16 -6.69 -11.80 41.47
C GLU A 16 -6.93 -10.29 41.32
N ASP A 17 -6.83 -9.53 42.41
CA ASP A 17 -7.21 -8.09 42.47
C ASP A 17 -6.08 -7.11 42.09
N VAL A 18 -4.93 -7.62 41.65
CA VAL A 18 -3.80 -6.79 41.19
C VAL A 18 -4.06 -6.31 39.75
N PRO A 19 -4.03 -4.99 39.46
CA PRO A 19 -4.19 -4.49 38.09
C PRO A 19 -3.17 -5.12 37.14
N LEU A 20 -3.59 -5.40 35.89
CA LEU A 20 -2.79 -6.09 34.86
C LEU A 20 -1.36 -5.55 34.68
N HIS A 21 -1.13 -4.26 34.93
CA HIS A 21 0.18 -3.61 34.84
C HIS A 21 1.20 -4.04 35.92
N TYR A 22 0.72 -4.59 37.03
CA TYR A 22 1.56 -5.05 38.15
C TYR A 22 1.66 -6.58 38.20
N LYS A 23 0.97 -7.31 37.31
CA LYS A 23 1.09 -8.78 37.23
C LYS A 23 2.41 -9.16 36.57
N ARG A 24 3.08 -10.16 37.13
CA ARG A 24 4.32 -10.75 36.57
C ARG A 24 4.03 -11.28 35.16
N ALA A 25 4.93 -11.02 34.21
CA ALA A 25 4.78 -11.52 32.85
C ALA A 25 4.63 -13.06 32.84
N PHE A 26 3.56 -13.54 32.19
CA PHE A 26 3.34 -14.96 31.96
C PHE A 26 4.55 -15.54 31.20
N GLY A 27 5.18 -16.59 31.75
CA GLY A 27 6.33 -17.26 31.15
C GLY A 27 7.65 -17.14 31.95
N ALA A 28 7.69 -16.38 33.04
CA ALA A 28 8.79 -16.35 33.99
C ALA A 28 8.86 -17.67 34.82
N GLY A 29 9.13 -18.79 34.16
CA GLY A 29 9.20 -20.12 34.78
C GLY A 29 9.44 -21.28 33.80
N LEU A 30 9.23 -21.08 32.49
CA LEU A 30 9.50 -22.12 31.50
C LEU A 30 10.93 -21.97 30.96
N LYS A 31 11.84 -22.84 31.42
CA LYS A 31 13.22 -22.91 30.91
C LYS A 31 13.19 -23.26 29.42
N ARG A 32 13.40 -22.27 28.54
CA ARG A 32 13.56 -22.50 27.10
C ARG A 32 15.01 -22.87 26.81
N THR A 33 15.25 -24.06 26.26
CA THR A 33 16.55 -24.43 25.71
C THR A 33 16.90 -23.47 24.56
N ARG A 34 18.05 -22.81 24.64
CA ARG A 34 18.54 -21.88 23.61
C ARG A 34 18.90 -22.68 22.36
N VAL A 35 18.36 -22.30 21.22
CA VAL A 35 18.77 -22.85 19.93
C VAL A 35 20.06 -22.18 19.49
N GLU A 36 21.05 -22.96 19.10
CA GLU A 36 22.31 -22.46 18.54
C GLU A 36 22.12 -22.18 17.05
N PHE A 37 22.42 -20.95 16.65
CA PHE A 37 22.40 -20.56 15.24
C PHE A 37 23.75 -20.92 14.62
N VAL A 38 23.73 -21.82 13.63
CA VAL A 38 24.89 -22.13 12.80
C VAL A 38 24.96 -21.08 11.67
N PRO A 39 26.09 -20.37 11.49
CA PRO A 39 26.26 -19.43 10.38
C PRO A 39 26.21 -20.17 9.04
N ALA A 40 25.48 -19.61 8.06
CA ALA A 40 25.55 -20.08 6.69
C ALA A 40 26.94 -19.75 6.10
N GLN A 41 27.54 -20.69 5.37
CA GLN A 41 28.80 -20.45 4.66
C GLN A 41 28.61 -19.37 3.59
N ASP A 42 29.50 -18.36 3.66
CA ASP A 42 29.83 -17.26 2.74
C ASP A 42 28.73 -16.70 1.81
N PRO A 43 28.19 -15.49 2.08
CA PRO A 43 27.21 -14.82 1.22
C PRO A 43 27.77 -14.19 -0.07
N ASP A 44 29.07 -14.29 -0.36
CA ASP A 44 29.74 -13.46 -1.40
C ASP A 44 30.27 -14.21 -2.64
N ALA A 45 29.88 -15.47 -2.88
CA ALA A 45 30.40 -16.25 -4.00
C ALA A 45 29.80 -15.94 -5.39
N GLY A 46 29.20 -14.77 -5.63
CA GLY A 46 28.32 -14.61 -6.81
C GLY A 46 28.25 -13.29 -7.56
N THR A 47 28.85 -12.17 -7.12
CA THR A 47 28.68 -10.89 -7.83
C THR A 47 29.92 -10.00 -7.79
N THR A 48 30.84 -10.23 -8.72
CA THR A 48 31.84 -9.25 -9.14
C THR A 48 31.68 -8.96 -10.62
N THR A 49 30.83 -7.99 -10.97
CA THR A 49 30.78 -7.42 -12.32
C THR A 49 31.86 -6.35 -12.40
N THR A 50 33.03 -6.72 -12.89
CA THR A 50 34.11 -5.79 -13.26
C THR A 50 33.65 -4.90 -14.42
N ILE A 51 33.47 -3.61 -14.16
CA ILE A 51 33.36 -2.59 -15.21
C ILE A 51 34.75 -1.98 -15.40
N THR A 52 35.41 -2.35 -16.49
CA THR A 52 36.64 -1.68 -16.96
C THR A 52 36.26 -0.41 -17.73
N PRO A 53 36.78 0.78 -17.38
CA PRO A 53 36.62 1.95 -18.23
C PRO A 53 37.60 1.87 -19.41
N ALA A 54 37.05 1.70 -20.61
CA ALA A 54 37.80 1.86 -21.84
C ALA A 54 38.16 3.34 -22.05
N LYS A 55 39.45 3.57 -22.27
CA LYS A 55 40.02 4.83 -22.71
C LYS A 55 39.68 5.02 -24.18
N SER A 56 38.80 5.97 -24.50
CA SER A 56 38.70 6.54 -25.85
C SER A 56 38.96 8.04 -25.77
N THR A 57 40.06 8.41 -26.41
CA THR A 57 40.41 9.76 -26.82
C THR A 57 39.32 10.29 -27.74
N ASP A 58 38.49 11.19 -27.25
CA ASP A 58 37.74 12.15 -28.04
C ASP A 58 37.42 13.30 -27.09
N THR A 59 37.74 14.53 -27.50
CA THR A 59 37.45 15.76 -26.75
C THR A 59 36.01 15.68 -26.23
N SER A 60 35.89 15.53 -24.91
CA SER A 60 34.64 15.08 -24.32
C SER A 60 33.53 16.05 -24.70
N ILE A 61 32.37 15.52 -25.08
CA ILE A 61 31.16 16.29 -25.39
C ILE A 61 30.86 17.33 -24.29
N GLY A 62 31.30 17.07 -23.05
CA GLY A 62 31.27 18.00 -21.93
C GLY A 62 31.97 19.34 -22.18
N ASP A 63 33.12 19.37 -22.86
CA ASP A 63 33.84 20.61 -23.20
C ASP A 63 33.09 21.42 -24.27
N LEU A 64 32.43 20.73 -25.20
CA LEU A 64 31.60 21.36 -26.22
C LEU A 64 30.37 22.01 -25.59
N TYR A 65 29.68 21.30 -24.69
CA TYR A 65 28.58 21.86 -23.90
C TYR A 65 29.05 22.99 -22.98
N ALA A 66 30.21 22.85 -22.33
CA ALA A 66 30.79 23.91 -21.51
C ALA A 66 31.08 25.18 -22.33
N SER A 67 31.59 25.04 -23.56
CA SER A 67 31.84 26.19 -24.45
C SER A 67 30.56 26.92 -24.87
N ILE A 68 29.43 26.23 -24.96
CA ILE A 68 28.14 26.81 -25.34
C ILE A 68 27.47 27.48 -24.14
N VAL A 69 27.56 26.85 -22.96
CA VAL A 69 26.88 27.32 -21.75
C VAL A 69 27.69 28.40 -21.02
N LEU A 70 29.02 28.39 -21.13
CA LEU A 70 29.92 29.31 -20.42
C LEU A 70 30.47 30.44 -21.30
N GLN A 71 29.94 30.70 -22.51
CA GLN A 71 30.42 31.80 -23.35
C GLN A 71 30.45 33.12 -22.56
N PRO A 72 31.63 33.78 -22.39
CA PRO A 72 31.66 35.16 -21.95
C PRO A 72 31.33 36.06 -23.14
N ALA A 73 30.40 37.01 -22.96
CA ALA A 73 29.96 37.94 -24.00
C ALA A 73 31.14 38.63 -24.73
N PRO A 74 31.06 38.87 -26.05
CA PRO A 74 32.15 39.48 -26.80
C PRO A 74 32.33 40.94 -26.41
N LYS A 75 33.56 41.28 -25.97
CA LYS A 75 34.03 42.67 -25.87
C LYS A 75 34.34 43.20 -27.26
N GLU A 76 33.40 43.92 -27.85
CA GLU A 76 33.65 44.83 -28.96
C GLU A 76 34.01 46.23 -28.42
N LYS A 77 35.10 46.81 -28.92
CA LYS A 77 35.62 48.13 -28.52
C LYS A 77 34.89 49.25 -29.27
N GLY A 78 34.49 50.29 -28.54
CA GLY A 78 34.49 51.68 -29.01
C GLY A 78 33.14 52.41 -28.99
N GLY A 79 32.92 53.29 -28.00
CA GLY A 79 31.80 54.23 -27.98
C GLY A 79 31.54 54.88 -26.61
N GLU A 80 32.34 55.90 -26.29
CA GLU A 80 32.19 56.99 -25.30
C GLU A 80 30.92 57.07 -24.41
N SER A 81 31.15 56.98 -23.10
CA SER A 81 30.49 57.69 -21.97
C SER A 81 28.97 57.66 -21.77
N THR A 82 28.53 56.86 -20.80
CA THR A 82 27.88 57.42 -19.61
C THR A 82 28.03 56.45 -18.43
N THR A 83 28.57 56.98 -17.35
CA THR A 83 28.74 56.36 -16.04
C THR A 83 27.42 55.78 -15.54
N ALA A 84 27.37 54.46 -15.39
CA ALA A 84 26.56 53.80 -14.38
C ALA A 84 27.22 52.46 -14.07
N GLU A 85 27.78 52.36 -12.87
CA GLU A 85 28.08 51.07 -12.27
C GLU A 85 26.80 50.21 -12.26
N PRO A 86 26.82 48.96 -12.72
CA PRO A 86 26.00 47.96 -12.07
C PRO A 86 26.81 47.53 -10.84
N ALA A 87 26.58 48.24 -9.73
CA ALA A 87 26.79 47.65 -8.42
C ALA A 87 26.17 46.26 -8.47
N GLY A 88 26.97 45.23 -8.19
CA GLY A 88 26.52 43.85 -8.24
C GLY A 88 25.26 43.70 -7.41
N GLU A 89 24.11 43.57 -8.07
CA GLU A 89 22.87 43.18 -7.44
C GLU A 89 23.10 41.74 -6.98
N ALA A 90 23.51 41.60 -5.71
CA ALA A 90 23.65 40.33 -5.05
C ALA A 90 22.31 39.61 -5.19
N VAL A 91 22.26 38.61 -6.05
CA VAL A 91 21.12 37.73 -6.24
C VAL A 91 20.81 37.12 -4.89
N GLN A 92 19.77 37.63 -4.23
CA GLN A 92 19.36 37.13 -2.92
C GLN A 92 18.77 35.75 -3.15
N ILE A 93 19.43 34.72 -2.64
CA ILE A 93 18.93 33.34 -2.67
C ILE A 93 17.98 33.17 -1.49
N CYS A 94 16.81 32.59 -1.72
CA CYS A 94 15.90 32.29 -0.64
C CYS A 94 16.41 31.09 0.20
N PRO A 95 16.42 31.18 1.55
CA PRO A 95 16.83 30.06 2.41
C PRO A 95 15.81 28.90 2.45
N VAL A 96 14.58 29.11 1.96
CA VAL A 96 13.51 28.09 1.98
C VAL A 96 13.53 27.25 0.69
N CYS A 97 13.61 27.91 -0.46
CA CYS A 97 13.51 27.24 -1.77
C CYS A 97 14.85 27.15 -2.51
N GLU A 98 15.92 27.74 -1.96
CA GLU A 98 17.27 27.80 -2.56
C GLU A 98 17.32 28.36 -3.99
N LEU A 99 16.27 29.08 -4.39
CA LEU A 99 16.16 29.73 -5.70
C LEU A 99 16.50 31.22 -5.61
N PRO A 100 17.03 31.80 -6.69
CA PRO A 100 17.28 33.23 -6.76
C PRO A 100 15.98 34.04 -6.76
N ASN A 101 15.87 35.04 -5.88
CA ASN A 101 14.72 35.94 -5.75
C ASN A 101 14.57 36.91 -6.94
N ALA A 102 15.51 36.89 -7.89
CA ALA A 102 15.57 37.79 -9.03
C ALA A 102 14.90 37.16 -10.26
N SER A 103 13.66 37.55 -10.60
CA SER A 103 13.17 37.55 -12.01
C SER A 103 11.66 37.77 -12.21
N THR A 104 10.81 37.90 -11.18
CA THR A 104 9.35 38.03 -11.41
C THR A 104 8.76 39.28 -10.76
N SER A 105 7.84 39.94 -11.47
CA SER A 105 7.08 41.10 -10.97
C SER A 105 6.12 40.74 -9.82
N GLN A 106 5.97 39.45 -9.56
CA GLN A 106 5.22 38.88 -8.45
C GLN A 106 6.18 38.60 -7.28
N PRO A 107 5.71 38.71 -6.02
CA PRO A 107 6.54 38.37 -4.88
C PRO A 107 7.00 36.91 -5.01
N HIS A 108 8.31 36.68 -4.92
CA HIS A 108 8.90 35.34 -4.96
C HIS A 108 8.24 34.39 -3.93
N GLU A 109 7.75 34.93 -2.80
CA GLU A 109 6.99 34.19 -1.78
C GLU A 109 5.69 33.56 -2.31
N ALA A 110 5.02 34.18 -3.28
CA ALA A 110 3.83 33.62 -3.92
C ALA A 110 4.17 32.62 -5.03
N SER A 111 5.46 32.45 -5.37
CA SER A 111 5.88 31.44 -6.33
C SER A 111 5.55 30.05 -5.81
N PHE A 112 5.05 29.19 -6.69
CA PHE A 112 4.75 27.80 -6.36
C PHE A 112 5.97 27.05 -5.81
N ALA A 113 7.17 27.35 -6.32
CA ALA A 113 8.40 26.73 -5.82
C ALA A 113 8.68 27.10 -4.35
N HIS A 114 8.42 28.35 -3.97
CA HIS A 114 8.52 28.80 -2.58
C HIS A 114 7.42 28.18 -1.72
N GLN A 115 6.18 28.23 -2.19
CA GLN A 115 5.04 27.68 -1.45
C GLN A 115 5.20 26.18 -1.17
N VAL A 116 5.69 25.39 -2.13
CA VAL A 116 5.87 23.93 -1.95
C VAL A 116 7.04 23.58 -1.02
N SER A 117 8.08 24.42 -0.95
CA SER A 117 9.25 24.19 -0.09
C SER A 117 9.06 24.65 1.35
N LEU A 118 7.98 25.37 1.67
CA LEU A 118 7.64 25.70 3.05
C LEU A 118 7.31 24.45 3.87
N ASP A 119 7.65 24.48 5.15
CA ASP A 119 7.18 23.51 6.13
C ASP A 119 5.66 23.67 6.31
N HIS A 120 4.89 22.89 5.56
CA HIS A 120 3.44 22.94 5.62
C HIS A 120 2.97 22.35 6.94
N SER A 121 2.21 23.12 7.73
CA SER A 121 1.49 22.58 8.87
C SER A 121 0.55 21.48 8.37
N HIS A 122 0.72 20.27 8.87
CA HIS A 122 -0.16 19.17 8.52
C HIS A 122 -1.42 19.21 9.38
N PRO A 123 -2.60 18.92 8.82
CA PRO A 123 -3.78 18.75 9.64
C PRO A 123 -3.53 17.62 10.66
N PRO A 124 -4.00 17.77 11.90
CA PRO A 124 -3.83 16.75 12.91
C PRO A 124 -4.44 15.43 12.43
N SER A 125 -3.80 14.33 12.79
CA SER A 125 -4.29 12.99 12.50
C SER A 125 -5.70 12.80 13.07
N ALA A 126 -6.53 12.04 12.36
CA ALA A 126 -7.89 11.71 12.78
C ALA A 126 -7.95 10.72 13.97
N LEU A 127 -6.81 10.45 14.61
CA LEU A 127 -6.73 9.55 15.74
C LEU A 127 -7.33 10.22 16.98
N ASP A 128 -8.24 9.52 17.64
CA ASP A 128 -8.84 9.98 18.88
C ASP A 128 -7.80 9.95 20.02
N ARG A 129 -7.52 11.14 20.56
CA ARG A 129 -6.50 11.35 21.60
C ARG A 129 -6.89 10.83 22.98
N SER A 130 -8.15 10.47 23.18
CA SER A 130 -8.63 9.88 24.45
C SER A 130 -8.26 8.40 24.60
N ARG A 131 -7.92 7.71 23.50
CA ARG A 131 -7.67 6.26 23.51
C ARG A 131 -6.43 5.92 24.34
N MET A 132 -6.57 4.93 25.21
CA MET A 132 -5.50 4.44 26.09
C MET A 132 -4.24 4.05 25.31
N GLY A 133 -4.39 3.40 24.15
CA GLY A 133 -3.27 3.02 23.29
C GLY A 133 -2.46 4.22 22.79
N LEU A 134 -3.13 5.30 22.38
CA LEU A 134 -2.43 6.51 21.96
C LEU A 134 -1.74 7.19 23.14
N ARG A 135 -2.40 7.25 24.30
CA ARG A 135 -1.81 7.82 25.52
C ARG A 135 -0.55 7.07 25.95
N ALA A 136 -0.55 5.75 25.85
CA ALA A 136 0.63 4.92 26.12
C ALA A 136 1.76 5.22 25.11
N LEU A 137 1.47 5.25 23.80
CA LEU A 137 2.46 5.58 22.78
C LEU A 137 3.05 6.99 22.97
N LYS A 138 2.19 7.97 23.26
CA LYS A 138 2.61 9.35 23.54
C LYS A 138 3.50 9.44 24.78
N SER A 139 3.24 8.65 25.82
CA SER A 139 4.10 8.59 27.02
C SER A 139 5.50 8.06 26.72
N GLN A 140 5.64 7.27 25.65
CA GLN A 140 6.92 6.76 25.14
C GLN A 140 7.56 7.70 24.10
N GLY A 141 7.03 8.91 23.94
CA GLY A 141 7.56 9.91 23.02
C GLY A 141 7.10 9.75 21.57
N TRP A 142 6.14 8.88 21.28
CA TRP A 142 5.59 8.76 19.93
C TRP A 142 4.55 9.86 19.65
N ASP A 143 4.77 10.63 18.60
CA ASP A 143 3.86 11.69 18.16
C ASP A 143 3.04 11.25 16.93
N PRO A 144 1.69 11.20 17.03
CA PRO A 144 0.84 10.81 15.91
C PRO A 144 0.91 11.79 14.72
N ASP A 145 1.25 13.05 14.97
CA ASP A 145 1.23 14.10 13.93
C ASP A 145 2.60 14.29 13.27
N ALA A 146 3.67 13.70 13.84
CA ALA A 146 5.04 13.76 13.32
C ALA A 146 5.26 12.95 12.03
N ARG A 147 4.27 12.15 11.58
CA ARG A 147 4.34 11.35 10.34
C ARG A 147 5.54 10.39 10.28
N GLN A 148 6.10 10.04 11.42
CA GLN A 148 7.19 9.07 11.54
C GLN A 148 6.65 7.70 11.96
N GLY A 149 7.35 6.65 11.53
CA GLY A 149 7.10 5.30 11.96
C GLY A 149 7.47 5.09 13.43
N LEU A 150 7.24 3.87 13.91
CA LEU A 150 7.78 3.45 15.20
C LEU A 150 9.25 3.01 15.02
N GLY A 151 10.11 3.23 16.00
CA GLY A 151 11.52 2.85 15.94
C GLY A 151 12.44 4.01 16.32
N ARG A 152 13.75 3.75 16.42
CA ARG A 152 14.73 4.74 16.88
C ARG A 152 14.82 5.96 15.96
N GLU A 153 14.78 5.73 14.66
CA GLU A 153 14.81 6.78 13.62
C GLU A 153 13.45 6.92 12.91
N GLY A 154 12.39 6.31 13.45
CA GLY A 154 11.06 6.32 12.83
C GLY A 154 10.94 5.46 11.56
N GLU A 155 11.81 4.45 11.40
CA GLU A 155 11.87 3.54 10.23
C GLU A 155 10.66 2.59 10.11
N GLY A 156 9.90 2.39 11.19
CA GLY A 156 8.81 1.43 11.21
C GLY A 156 7.65 1.78 10.28
N MET A 157 6.84 0.78 9.98
CA MET A 157 5.66 0.98 9.15
C MET A 157 4.64 1.88 9.85
N ARG A 158 4.22 2.94 9.17
CA ARG A 158 3.26 3.94 9.70
C ARG A 158 1.81 3.48 9.69
N TYR A 159 1.45 2.69 8.68
CA TYR A 159 0.07 2.23 8.48
C TYR A 159 0.00 0.71 8.61
N PRO A 160 -1.13 0.17 9.06
CA PRO A 160 -1.33 -1.27 9.08
C PRO A 160 -1.16 -1.90 7.69
N ILE A 161 -0.59 -3.10 7.66
CA ILE A 161 -0.46 -3.88 6.43
C ILE A 161 -1.87 -4.22 5.93
N LYS A 162 -2.16 -3.88 4.67
CA LYS A 162 -3.40 -4.28 4.01
C LYS A 162 -3.32 -5.76 3.67
N VAL A 163 -4.18 -6.56 4.31
CA VAL A 163 -4.30 -7.99 4.01
C VAL A 163 -5.31 -8.19 2.88
N VAL A 164 -4.99 -9.09 1.96
CA VAL A 164 -5.93 -9.55 0.92
C VAL A 164 -6.64 -10.77 1.47
N ALA A 165 -7.97 -10.71 1.54
CA ALA A 165 -8.77 -11.85 1.97
C ALA A 165 -8.66 -12.97 0.94
N LYS A 166 -8.42 -14.19 1.41
CA LYS A 166 -8.49 -15.39 0.58
C LYS A 166 -9.93 -15.88 0.58
N GLU A 167 -10.60 -15.74 -0.55
CA GLU A 167 -11.98 -16.21 -0.73
C GLU A 167 -12.03 -17.67 -1.24
N ASP A 168 -10.89 -18.23 -1.61
CA ASP A 168 -10.79 -19.59 -2.14
C ASP A 168 -10.78 -20.65 -1.02
N THR A 169 -11.46 -21.78 -1.28
CA THR A 169 -11.47 -22.97 -0.41
C THR A 169 -10.20 -23.83 -0.53
N LEU A 170 -9.27 -23.46 -1.41
CA LEU A 170 -8.03 -24.19 -1.61
C LEU A 170 -7.05 -24.01 -0.45
N GLY A 171 -6.10 -24.94 -0.29
CA GLY A 171 -5.03 -24.83 0.70
C GLY A 171 -4.14 -23.60 0.47
N VAL A 172 -3.52 -23.06 1.52
CA VAL A 172 -2.50 -22.00 1.38
C VAL A 172 -1.33 -22.56 0.57
N GLY A 173 -0.94 -21.86 -0.51
CA GLY A 173 0.09 -22.33 -1.44
C GLY A 173 -0.42 -23.21 -2.60
N ALA A 174 -1.71 -23.60 -2.61
CA ALA A 174 -2.29 -24.27 -3.77
C ALA A 174 -2.53 -23.27 -4.90
N ALA A 175 -1.79 -23.41 -6.01
CA ALA A 175 -1.97 -22.58 -7.19
C ALA A 175 -3.09 -23.13 -8.07
N ILE A 176 -4.08 -22.29 -8.38
CA ILE A 176 -5.05 -22.60 -9.45
C ILE A 176 -4.30 -22.54 -10.78
N PRO A 177 -4.35 -23.58 -11.62
CA PRO A 177 -3.81 -23.53 -12.98
C PRO A 177 -4.32 -22.28 -13.72
N LYS A 178 -3.43 -21.56 -14.41
CA LYS A 178 -3.74 -20.26 -15.05
C LYS A 178 -4.94 -20.34 -16.00
N GLU A 179 -5.11 -21.47 -16.68
CA GLU A 179 -6.23 -21.76 -17.59
C GLU A 179 -7.62 -21.67 -16.90
N ILE A 180 -7.71 -22.04 -15.62
CA ILE A 180 -8.97 -21.99 -14.86
C ILE A 180 -9.24 -20.55 -14.36
N GLN A 181 -8.18 -19.80 -14.05
CA GLN A 181 -8.30 -18.40 -13.64
C GLN A 181 -8.74 -17.50 -14.80
N GLU A 182 -8.26 -17.77 -16.01
CA GLU A 182 -8.64 -17.04 -17.24
C GLU A 182 -10.11 -17.27 -17.58
N LYS A 183 -10.60 -18.52 -17.50
CA LYS A 183 -12.03 -18.84 -17.69
C LYS A 183 -12.95 -18.17 -16.67
N LYS A 184 -12.47 -17.89 -15.45
CA LYS A 184 -13.26 -17.20 -14.41
C LYS A 184 -13.24 -15.67 -14.58
N LYS A 185 -12.30 -15.12 -15.36
CA LYS A 185 -12.20 -13.69 -15.70
C LYS A 185 -13.04 -13.29 -16.92
N GLU A 186 -13.55 -14.26 -17.67
CA GLU A 186 -14.48 -14.08 -18.79
C GLU A 186 -15.89 -14.43 -18.27
N GLU A 187 -16.96 -13.64 -18.35
CA GLU A 187 -17.31 -12.46 -19.11
C GLU A 187 -18.05 -11.49 -18.18
N LYS A 188 -17.77 -10.18 -18.26
CA LYS A 188 -18.68 -9.18 -17.68
C LYS A 188 -20.05 -9.35 -18.35
N PRO A 189 -21.17 -9.29 -17.61
CA PRO A 189 -22.49 -9.49 -18.19
C PRO A 189 -22.71 -8.47 -19.31
N LYS A 190 -22.76 -8.95 -20.56
CA LYS A 190 -23.14 -8.13 -21.72
C LYS A 190 -24.58 -7.70 -21.50
N GLN A 191 -24.86 -6.39 -21.57
CA GLN A 191 -26.22 -5.91 -21.52
C GLN A 191 -26.95 -6.35 -22.79
N LEU A 192 -27.83 -7.35 -22.64
CA LEU A 192 -28.66 -7.87 -23.72
C LEU A 192 -29.69 -6.83 -24.15
N SER A 193 -29.84 -6.64 -25.46
CA SER A 193 -30.85 -5.75 -26.01
C SER A 193 -32.28 -6.26 -25.72
N ARG A 194 -33.29 -5.37 -25.78
CA ARG A 194 -34.71 -5.72 -25.53
C ARG A 194 -35.25 -6.83 -26.46
N ARG A 195 -34.65 -7.02 -27.64
CA ARG A 195 -35.01 -8.10 -28.57
C ARG A 195 -34.39 -9.44 -28.14
N GLU A 196 -33.13 -9.43 -27.74
CA GLU A 196 -32.41 -10.62 -27.28
C GLU A 196 -32.99 -11.17 -25.97
N THR A 197 -33.39 -10.29 -25.04
CA THR A 197 -34.04 -10.72 -23.79
C THR A 197 -35.37 -11.44 -24.04
N LYS A 198 -36.19 -10.96 -24.98
CA LYS A 198 -37.42 -11.65 -25.38
C LYS A 198 -37.16 -13.00 -26.02
N GLN A 199 -36.11 -13.11 -26.84
CA GLN A 199 -35.74 -14.37 -27.48
C GLN A 199 -35.22 -15.40 -26.47
N LEU A 200 -34.39 -14.97 -25.52
CA LEU A 200 -33.91 -15.83 -24.44
C LEU A 200 -35.08 -16.31 -23.58
N ALA A 201 -35.98 -15.42 -23.18
CA ALA A 201 -37.17 -15.79 -22.41
C ALA A 201 -38.09 -16.78 -23.17
N ALA A 202 -38.26 -16.62 -24.49
CA ALA A 202 -39.02 -17.57 -25.30
C ALA A 202 -38.36 -18.94 -25.36
N LYS A 203 -37.03 -18.99 -25.52
CA LYS A 203 -36.25 -20.24 -25.49
C LYS A 203 -36.29 -20.91 -24.13
N GLU A 204 -36.20 -20.14 -23.05
CA GLU A 204 -36.34 -20.66 -21.68
C GLU A 204 -37.73 -21.24 -21.47
N ARG A 205 -38.79 -20.56 -21.91
CA ARG A 205 -40.16 -21.08 -21.85
C ARG A 205 -40.32 -22.39 -22.64
N GLN A 206 -39.78 -22.47 -23.85
CA GLN A 206 -39.82 -23.72 -24.63
C GLN A 206 -39.05 -24.85 -23.95
N ARG A 207 -37.87 -24.55 -23.39
CA ARG A 207 -37.08 -25.53 -22.62
C ARG A 207 -37.83 -25.99 -21.37
N HIS A 208 -38.46 -25.06 -20.65
CA HIS A 208 -39.25 -25.38 -19.46
C HIS A 208 -40.43 -26.28 -19.80
N GLU A 209 -41.13 -26.00 -20.91
CA GLU A 209 -42.33 -26.74 -21.31
C GLU A 209 -41.95 -28.14 -21.77
N ARG A 210 -40.84 -28.25 -22.51
CA ARG A 210 -40.26 -29.54 -22.86
C ARG A 210 -39.89 -30.36 -21.63
N LEU A 211 -39.17 -29.77 -20.68
CA LEU A 211 -38.79 -30.45 -19.44
C LEU A 211 -40.02 -30.81 -18.59
N GLN A 212 -41.05 -29.97 -18.56
CA GLN A 212 -42.30 -30.27 -17.87
C GLN A 212 -43.03 -31.45 -18.51
N GLY A 213 -43.08 -31.52 -19.84
CA GLY A 213 -43.62 -32.67 -20.55
C GLY A 213 -42.82 -33.95 -20.29
N GLU A 214 -41.49 -33.88 -20.27
CA GLU A 214 -40.64 -35.04 -19.97
C GLU A 214 -40.76 -35.52 -18.50
N ILE A 215 -40.88 -34.59 -17.54
CA ILE A 215 -40.91 -34.90 -16.10
C ILE A 215 -42.32 -35.31 -15.63
N TYR A 216 -43.36 -34.63 -16.13
CA TYR A 216 -44.74 -34.79 -15.65
C TYR A 216 -45.68 -35.43 -16.67
N GLY A 217 -45.27 -35.54 -17.94
CA GLY A 217 -46.02 -36.24 -18.97
C GLY A 217 -45.96 -37.74 -18.73
N ARG A 218 -47.11 -38.36 -18.46
CA ARG A 218 -47.24 -39.82 -18.47
C ARG A 218 -47.30 -40.27 -19.92
N VAL A 219 -46.24 -40.91 -20.41
CA VAL A 219 -46.07 -41.38 -21.79
C VAL A 219 -47.30 -42.15 -22.29
N ASP A 220 -47.88 -42.99 -21.43
CA ASP A 220 -49.09 -43.76 -21.72
C ASP A 220 -50.28 -42.86 -22.04
N VAL A 221 -50.60 -41.88 -21.19
CA VAL A 221 -51.78 -41.00 -21.35
C VAL A 221 -51.64 -40.07 -22.56
N GLU A 222 -50.42 -39.59 -22.84
CA GLU A 222 -50.17 -38.72 -23.99
C GLU A 222 -50.33 -39.44 -25.34
N SER A 223 -50.01 -40.73 -25.41
CA SER A 223 -50.21 -41.54 -26.63
C SER A 223 -51.70 -41.71 -26.98
N TYR A 224 -52.56 -41.86 -25.96
CA TYR A 224 -54.01 -41.92 -26.14
C TYR A 224 -54.61 -40.55 -26.46
N LEU A 225 -54.13 -39.46 -25.82
CA LEU A 225 -54.63 -38.10 -26.07
C LEU A 225 -54.17 -37.51 -27.41
N LYS A 226 -53.00 -37.91 -27.94
CA LYS A 226 -52.54 -37.55 -29.29
C LYS A 226 -53.08 -38.50 -30.37
N GLY A 227 -53.95 -39.44 -30.03
CA GLY A 227 -54.61 -40.33 -30.98
C GLY A 227 -55.31 -39.55 -32.09
N ASN A 228 -54.94 -39.84 -33.33
CA ASN A 228 -55.59 -39.29 -34.52
C ASN A 228 -57.09 -39.56 -34.42
N GLY A 229 -57.91 -38.51 -34.33
CA GLY A 229 -59.37 -38.60 -34.20
C GLY A 229 -60.04 -39.18 -35.45
N ASN A 230 -59.87 -40.48 -35.69
CA ASN A 230 -60.48 -41.24 -36.77
C ASN A 230 -61.41 -42.37 -36.24
N ASP A 231 -61.78 -42.34 -34.97
CA ASP A 231 -62.77 -43.25 -34.40
C ASP A 231 -64.07 -42.47 -34.16
N GLY A 232 -64.90 -42.38 -35.20
CA GLY A 232 -66.22 -41.75 -35.18
C GLY A 232 -66.90 -41.77 -36.54
#